data_AF-A0A935JYK2-F1
#
_entry.id   AF-A0A935JYK2-F1
#
_cell.length_a   1.000
_cell.length_b   1.000
_cell.length_c   1.000
_cell.angle_alpha   90.00
_cell.angle_beta   90.00
_cell.angle_gamma   90.00
#
_symmetry.space_group_name_H-M   'P 1'
#
loop_
_entity.id
_entity.type
_entity.pdbx_description
1 polymer ?
#
loop_
_entity_poly.entity_id
_entity_poly.type
_entity_poly.pdbx_seq_one_letter_code
_entity_poly.pdbx_strand_id
1 'polypeptide(L)' 'MGLDAQSNGSFSYTPAANYNGADSFVYAASDGVLTTEATVSLTIAAVNDRPLTVVDER' A
#
# COMPACT_ATOMS: atom_id res chain seq x y z
N MET A 1 -5.76 5.36 2.49
CA MET A 1 -5.22 4.35 1.56
C MET A 1 -5.37 4.88 0.15
N GLY A 2 -4.32 4.77 -0.66
CA GLY A 2 -4.32 5.27 -2.04
C GLY A 2 -3.42 4.43 -2.94
N LEU A 3 -3.84 4.31 -4.20
CA LEU A 3 -3.09 3.69 -5.29
C LEU A 3 -2.98 4.71 -6.42
N ASP A 4 -1.75 5.10 -6.75
CA ASP A 4 -1.48 6.07 -7.80
C ASP A 4 -0.77 5.38 -8.97
N ALA A 5 -1.41 5.38 -10.14
CA ALA A 5 -0.81 4.87 -11.37
C ALA A 5 0.10 5.92 -12.00
N GLN A 6 1.32 5.52 -12.36
CA GLN A 6 2.33 6.38 -12.97
C GLN A 6 2.38 6.17 -14.49
N SER A 7 2.85 7.17 -15.23
CA SER A 7 2.92 7.13 -16.70
C SER A 7 3.91 6.10 -17.26
N ASN A 8 4.83 5.61 -16.42
CA ASN A 8 5.78 4.55 -16.75
C ASN A 8 5.21 3.14 -16.47
N GLY A 9 3.94 3.02 -16.07
CA GLY A 9 3.28 1.76 -15.75
C GLY A 9 3.55 1.24 -14.32
N SER A 10 4.25 2.02 -13.48
CA SER A 10 4.43 1.69 -12.06
C SER A 10 3.25 2.16 -11.23
N PHE A 11 3.02 1.51 -10.08
CA PHE A 11 2.00 1.90 -9.11
C PHE A 11 2.66 2.28 -7.78
N SER A 12 2.21 3.39 -7.19
CA SER A 12 2.57 3.75 -5.81
C SER A 12 1.40 3.43 -4.90
N TYR A 13 1.64 2.66 -3.84
CA TYR A 13 0.63 2.27 -2.86
C TYR A 13 1.01 2.83 -1.49
N THR A 14 0.11 3.59 -0.89
CA THR A 14 0.27 4.15 0.47
C THR A 14 -0.81 3.58 1.40
N PRO A 15 -0.46 2.68 2.34
CA PRO A 15 -1.40 2.18 3.33
C PRO A 15 -1.84 3.28 4.30
N ALA A 16 -2.90 3.04 5.06
CA ALA A 16 -3.25 3.94 6.17
C ALA A 16 -2.17 3.91 7.25
N ALA A 17 -1.99 5.02 7.97
CA ALA A 17 -1.07 5.06 9.10
C ALA A 17 -1.41 3.94 10.10
N ASN A 18 -0.38 3.23 10.57
CA ASN A 18 -0.48 2.08 11.50
C ASN A 18 -1.30 0.88 10.98
N TYR A 19 -1.61 0.83 9.68
CA TYR A 19 -2.21 -0.37 9.11
C TYR A 19 -1.16 -1.47 8.94
N ASN A 20 -1.50 -2.67 9.40
CA ASN A 20 -0.76 -3.90 9.15
C ASN A 20 -1.75 -5.02 8.86
N GLY A 21 -1.49 -5.81 7.83
CA GLY A 21 -2.43 -6.83 7.38
C GLY A 21 -2.32 -7.14 5.90
N ALA A 22 -3.19 -8.03 5.44
CA ALA A 22 -3.32 -8.36 4.01
C ALA A 22 -4.21 -7.33 3.31
N ASP A 23 -3.76 -6.86 2.16
CA ASP A 23 -4.50 -5.95 1.28
C ASP A 23 -4.40 -6.41 -0.18
N SER A 24 -5.28 -5.88 -1.03
CA SER A 24 -5.26 -6.17 -2.45
C SER A 24 -5.82 -5.02 -3.30
N PHE A 25 -5.34 -4.95 -4.53
CA PHE A 25 -5.90 -4.05 -5.54
C PHE A 25 -5.96 -4.74 -6.90
N VAL A 26 -6.87 -4.27 -7.74
CA VAL A 26 -7.02 -4.73 -9.13
C VAL A 26 -6.46 -3.67 -10.06
N TYR A 27 -5.70 -4.10 -11.07
CA TYR A 27 -5.28 -3.22 -12.17
C TYR A 27 -5.74 -3.80 -13.50
N ALA A 28 -5.92 -2.92 -14.47
CA ALA A 28 -6.23 -3.27 -15.85
C ALA A 28 -5.08 -2.88 -16.77
N ALA A 29 -4.65 -3.80 -17.63
CA ALA A 29 -3.67 -3.56 -18.68
C ALA A 29 -4.38 -3.63 -20.04
N SER A 30 -4.06 -2.69 -20.94
CA SER A 30 -4.62 -2.66 -22.29
C SER A 30 -3.53 -2.39 -23.34
N ASP A 31 -3.65 -3.05 -24.49
CA ASP A 31 -2.84 -2.78 -25.69
C ASP A 31 -3.55 -1.83 -26.68
N GLY A 32 -4.68 -1.25 -26.27
CA GLY A 32 -5.53 -0.39 -27.10
C GLY A 32 -6.60 -1.15 -27.89
N VAL A 33 -6.59 -2.48 -27.87
CA VAL A 33 -7.61 -3.34 -28.50
C VAL A 33 -8.30 -4.22 -27.47
N LEU A 34 -7.52 -4.87 -26.63
CA LEU A 34 -7.97 -5.72 -25.54
C LEU A 34 -7.56 -5.14 -24.20
N THR A 35 -8.35 -5.47 -23.17
CA THR A 35 -8.09 -5.09 -21.79
C THR A 35 -8.21 -6.32 -20.92
N THR A 36 -7.23 -6.51 -20.03
CA THR A 36 -7.17 -7.63 -19.09
C THR A 36 -6.98 -7.10 -17.69
N GLU A 37 -7.76 -7.61 -16.74
CA GLU A 37 -7.63 -7.30 -15.32
C GLU A 37 -6.77 -8.35 -14.60
N ALA A 38 -6.05 -7.91 -13.57
CA ALA A 38 -5.31 -8.77 -12.67
C ALA A 38 -5.33 -8.22 -11.24
N THR A 39 -5.31 -9.14 -10.28
CA THR A 39 -5.29 -8.81 -8.85
C THR A 39 -3.86 -8.88 -8.31
N VAL A 40 -3.45 -7.84 -7.60
CA VAL A 40 -2.25 -7.81 -6.78
C VAL A 40 -2.64 -8.01 -5.33
N SER A 41 -2.04 -9.01 -4.68
CA SER A 41 -2.19 -9.26 -3.24
C SER A 41 -0.90 -8.90 -2.52
N LEU A 42 -0.98 -8.20 -1.40
CA LEU A 42 0.16 -7.74 -0.62
C LEU A 42 -0.08 -7.91 0.88
N THR A 43 1.01 -8.03 1.64
CA THR A 43 0.98 -8.08 3.10
C THR A 43 1.80 -6.94 3.66
N ILE A 44 1.16 -6.02 4.37
CA ILE A 44 1.82 -4.93 5.09
C ILE A 44 2.28 -5.45 6.44
N ALA A 45 3.60 -5.59 6.60
CA ALA A 45 4.22 -5.98 7.84
C ALA A 45 4.11 -4.87 8.89
N ALA A 46 3.78 -5.24 10.13
CA ALA A 46 3.84 -4.33 11.25
C ALA A 46 5.31 -3.93 11.52
N VAL A 47 5.54 -2.66 11.77
CA VAL A 47 6.85 -2.15 12.23
C VAL A 47 6.71 -1.82 13.71
N ASN A 48 7.60 -2.36 14.53
CA ASN A 48 7.59 -2.09 15.97
C ASN A 48 8.19 -0.72 16.25
N ASP A 49 7.45 0.15 16.93
CA ASP A 49 7.94 1.45 17.36
C ASP A 49 8.78 1.34 18.62
N ARG A 50 9.75 2.26 18.76
CA ARG A 50 10.53 2.36 19.99
C ARG A 50 9.64 2.91 21.11
N PRO A 51 9.83 2.46 22.37
CA PRO A 51 9.11 3.04 23.49
C PRO A 51 9.40 4.55 23.56
N LEU A 52 8.34 5.35 23.67
CA LEU A 52 8.47 6.77 23.99
C LEU A 52 8.80 6.87 25.48
N THR A 53 9.96 7.44 25.81
CA THR A 53 10.26 7.82 27.19
C THR A 53 9.38 9.02 27.54
N VAL A 54 8.23 8.78 28.16
CA VAL A 54 7.54 9.84 28.89
C VAL A 54 8.42 10.19 30.08
N VAL A 55 9.01 11.39 30.07
CA VAL A 55 9.59 11.96 31.29
C VAL A 55 8.39 12.22 32.20
N ASP A 56 8.22 11.37 33.19
CA ASP A 56 7.28 11.63 34.27
C ASP A 56 7.78 12.88 35.02
N GLU A 57 7.04 13.98 34.89
CA GLU A 57 7.30 15.23 35.60
C GLU A 57 6.54 15.29 36.94
N ARG A 58 6.74 14.24 37.75
CA ARG A 58 6.50 14.09 39.20
C ARG A 58 5.06 14.04 39.74
#